data_AF-M1QND0-F1
#
_entry.id   AF-M1QND0-F1
#
_cell.length_a   1.000
_cell.length_b   1.000
_cell.length_c   1.000
_cell.angle_alpha   90.00
_cell.angle_beta   90.00
_cell.angle_gamma   90.00
#
_symmetry.space_group_name_H-M   'P 1'
#
loop_
_entity.id
_entity.type
_entity.pdbx_description
1 polymer ?
#
loop_
_entity_poly.entity_id
_entity_poly.type
_entity_poly.pdbx_seq_one_letter_code
_entity_poly.pdbx_strand_id
1 'polypeptide(L)'
;MVLLLIIRSLLRRSTILIILDSKPQKIGDGSPIIDGTTSDYQNPTYTYEKAGVYEVKETAINSAGRNTEIKSHYITVVSPYDPDPQSPEYAPDAEFSADVTSGYVPLTVKFTDESTGNPTEWKWNFGDGSDIIDGTTSDYQNPTHTYKKAGIYEVKETAINSAGRNTEIKTGYITVKSLEQISEKEPDAEFSADVTSGYAPLTVKFTDKSPGNPTEWKWNFGDGSPIIDGFTLTYQNPTHTYEKAGVYEVKETAINSAGRNTEIKTGYITVKPSDDSDLQPSKHTPNAEFFADITSGYAPLAVKFTDESTGHPTEWKWNSN
;
A
#
# COMPACT_ATOMS: atom_id res chain seq x y z
N MET A 1 6.57 -90.79 30.82
CA MET A 1 5.30 -91.55 30.81
C MET A 1 4.43 -90.83 29.79
N VAL A 2 4.24 -91.26 28.55
CA VAL A 2 3.91 -92.59 28.00
C VAL A 2 4.61 -92.84 26.66
N LEU A 3 4.74 -94.12 26.38
CA LEU A 3 5.43 -94.84 25.31
C LEU A 3 4.58 -94.90 24.01
N LEU A 4 5.22 -94.62 22.87
CA LEU A 4 5.17 -95.35 21.58
C LEU A 4 3.83 -95.58 20.85
N LEU A 5 3.75 -95.06 19.61
CA LEU A 5 3.12 -95.79 18.50
C LEU A 5 3.95 -95.57 17.22
N ILE A 6 4.72 -96.60 16.90
CA ILE A 6 5.45 -96.76 15.63
C ILE A 6 4.41 -97.16 14.58
N ILE A 7 4.22 -96.34 13.55
CA ILE A 7 3.81 -96.83 12.23
C ILE A 7 5.02 -96.65 11.31
N ARG A 8 5.71 -97.76 11.04
CA ARG A 8 6.69 -97.85 9.96
C ARG A 8 5.93 -97.69 8.64
N SER A 9 6.13 -96.59 7.95
CA SER A 9 6.00 -96.51 6.50
C SER A 9 7.36 -96.12 5.94
N LEU A 10 8.04 -97.11 5.36
CA LEU A 10 9.16 -96.91 4.45
C LEU A 10 8.63 -96.16 3.24
N LEU A 11 8.86 -94.85 3.13
CA LEU A 11 8.89 -94.14 1.86
C LEU A 11 9.61 -92.79 2.00
N ARG A 12 10.79 -92.74 1.38
CA ARG A 12 11.50 -91.58 0.82
C ARG A 12 11.50 -90.31 1.68
N ARG A 13 12.67 -90.01 2.26
CA ARG A 13 13.01 -88.64 2.67
C ARG A 13 12.92 -87.75 1.43
N SER A 14 11.80 -87.07 1.25
CA SER A 14 11.67 -85.93 0.35
C SER A 14 12.36 -84.75 1.05
N THR A 15 13.57 -84.42 0.61
CA THR A 15 14.19 -83.14 0.98
C THR A 15 13.65 -82.09 0.02
N ILE A 16 12.78 -81.20 0.52
CA ILE A 16 12.31 -80.03 -0.22
C ILE A 16 13.35 -78.94 0.02
N LEU A 17 14.01 -78.43 -1.02
CA LEU A 17 14.99 -77.35 -0.90
C LEU A 17 14.38 -76.05 -1.44
N ILE A 18 13.85 -75.22 -0.56
CA ILE A 18 13.28 -73.90 -0.87
C ILE A 18 14.43 -72.87 -0.90
N ILE A 19 14.87 -72.51 -2.11
CA ILE A 19 15.89 -71.48 -2.33
C ILE A 19 15.19 -70.11 -2.42
N LEU A 20 15.19 -69.33 -1.33
CA LEU A 20 14.74 -67.93 -1.34
C LEU A 20 15.89 -67.03 -1.89
N ASP A 21 16.10 -67.06 -3.20
CA ASP A 21 17.09 -66.17 -3.84
C ASP A 21 16.53 -64.74 -3.90
N SER A 22 16.88 -63.91 -2.92
CA SER A 22 16.46 -62.52 -2.83
C SER A 22 17.47 -61.61 -3.55
N LYS A 23 17.24 -61.36 -4.84
CA LYS A 23 17.89 -60.24 -5.53
C LYS A 23 16.94 -59.04 -5.55
N PRO A 24 17.20 -57.96 -4.80
CA PRO A 24 16.46 -56.73 -5.00
C PRO A 24 16.76 -56.17 -6.40
N GLN A 25 15.74 -55.77 -7.16
CA GLN A 25 15.94 -54.88 -8.30
C GLN A 25 16.17 -53.45 -7.79
N LYS A 26 17.21 -52.81 -8.33
CA LYS A 26 17.60 -51.43 -8.03
C LYS A 26 16.46 -50.45 -8.28
N ILE A 27 16.23 -49.56 -7.30
CA ILE A 27 15.92 -48.16 -7.58
C ILE A 27 17.07 -47.37 -6.94
N GLY A 28 17.85 -46.69 -7.79
CA GLY A 28 19.06 -45.89 -7.54
C GLY A 28 19.64 -45.75 -6.13
N ASP A 29 20.71 -46.47 -5.82
CA ASP A 29 22.08 -45.99 -5.57
C ASP A 29 22.99 -47.21 -5.35
N GLY A 30 24.31 -47.03 -5.40
CA GLY A 30 25.28 -48.11 -5.61
C GLY A 30 25.93 -48.68 -4.35
N SER A 31 25.18 -49.33 -3.44
CA SER A 31 25.77 -50.12 -2.34
C SER A 31 25.27 -51.59 -2.34
N PRO A 32 26.13 -52.61 -2.11
CA PRO A 32 25.70 -54.01 -2.10
C PRO A 32 25.28 -54.47 -0.70
N ILE A 33 24.05 -54.98 -0.53
CA ILE A 33 23.68 -55.72 0.69
C ILE A 33 22.87 -56.99 0.35
N ILE A 34 23.32 -58.06 1.02
CA ILE A 34 23.02 -59.51 1.05
C ILE A 34 21.56 -59.73 1.54
N ASP A 35 20.81 -60.77 1.13
CA ASP A 35 20.75 -62.01 1.93
C ASP A 35 20.07 -63.21 1.23
N GLY A 36 20.65 -63.66 0.11
CA GLY A 36 20.27 -64.85 -0.67
C GLY A 36 20.33 -66.16 0.13
N THR A 37 19.48 -66.26 1.13
CA THR A 37 19.37 -67.34 2.11
C THR A 37 18.45 -68.43 1.59
N THR A 38 18.77 -69.69 1.88
CA THR A 38 18.00 -70.84 1.40
C THR A 38 17.60 -71.72 2.58
N SER A 39 16.43 -72.37 2.51
CA SER A 39 15.93 -73.28 3.54
C SER A 39 15.57 -74.64 2.94
N ASP A 40 15.76 -75.72 3.70
CA ASP A 40 15.34 -77.09 3.34
C ASP A 40 14.14 -77.60 4.16
N TYR A 41 13.53 -76.73 4.97
CA TYR A 41 12.26 -77.00 5.64
C TYR A 41 11.08 -76.91 4.67
N GLN A 42 10.11 -77.81 4.81
CA GLN A 42 8.86 -77.79 4.02
C GLN A 42 8.04 -76.51 4.24
N ASN A 43 8.08 -75.93 5.44
CA ASN A 43 7.36 -74.70 5.80
C ASN A 43 8.31 -73.75 6.55
N PRO A 44 9.18 -73.00 5.85
CA PRO A 44 10.10 -72.08 6.50
C PRO A 44 9.41 -70.78 6.92
N THR A 45 9.88 -70.20 8.00
CA THR A 45 9.56 -68.82 8.39
C THR A 45 10.75 -67.93 8.08
N TYR A 46 10.51 -66.78 7.46
CA TYR A 46 11.55 -65.79 7.16
C TYR A 46 11.03 -64.39 7.52
N THR A 47 11.89 -63.57 8.12
CA THR A 47 11.60 -62.18 8.48
C THR A 47 12.33 -61.25 7.51
N TYR A 48 11.60 -60.36 6.85
CA TYR A 48 12.18 -59.35 5.96
C TYR A 48 12.51 -58.09 6.77
N GLU A 49 13.79 -57.83 6.99
CA GLU A 49 14.26 -56.71 7.81
C GLU A 49 14.27 -55.35 7.09
N LYS A 50 14.05 -55.33 5.76
CA LYS A 50 14.10 -54.11 4.94
C LYS A 50 12.80 -53.90 4.15
N ALA A 51 12.44 -52.64 3.95
CA ALA A 51 11.37 -52.28 3.03
C ALA A 51 11.77 -52.62 1.59
N GLY A 52 10.81 -53.06 0.78
CA GLY A 52 11.06 -53.43 -0.60
C GLY A 52 10.02 -54.40 -1.15
N VAL A 53 10.17 -54.71 -2.44
CA VAL A 53 9.36 -55.69 -3.14
C VAL A 53 10.23 -56.89 -3.48
N TYR A 54 9.81 -58.07 -3.06
CA TYR A 54 10.62 -59.29 -3.08
C TYR A 54 10.03 -60.34 -4.02
N GLU A 55 10.91 -60.97 -4.79
CA GLU A 55 10.63 -62.20 -5.52
C GLU A 55 10.80 -63.41 -4.60
N VAL A 56 9.92 -64.41 -4.75
CA VAL A 56 9.99 -65.67 -4.00
C VAL A 56 10.10 -66.83 -4.98
N LYS A 57 11.05 -67.74 -4.70
CA LYS A 57 11.31 -68.93 -5.50
C LYS A 57 11.17 -70.20 -4.65
N GLU A 58 10.39 -71.14 -5.14
CA GLU A 58 10.27 -72.48 -4.54
C GLU A 58 10.85 -73.52 -5.49
N THR A 59 11.52 -74.55 -4.96
CA THR A 59 12.03 -75.66 -5.76
C THR A 59 11.77 -77.00 -5.08
N ALA A 60 10.82 -77.76 -5.62
CA ALA A 60 10.45 -79.08 -5.13
C ALA A 60 11.28 -80.17 -5.82
N ILE A 61 11.90 -81.06 -5.04
CA ILE A 61 12.79 -82.13 -5.53
C ILE A 61 12.29 -83.48 -5.01
N ASN A 62 12.26 -84.49 -5.87
CA ASN A 62 12.12 -85.89 -5.48
C ASN A 62 13.05 -86.78 -6.31
N SER A 63 13.00 -88.09 -6.09
CA SER A 63 13.86 -89.05 -6.80
C SER A 63 13.64 -89.12 -8.32
N ALA A 64 12.53 -88.59 -8.83
CA ALA A 64 12.21 -88.56 -10.26
C ALA A 64 12.64 -87.26 -10.94
N GLY A 65 12.97 -86.20 -10.18
CA GLY A 65 13.40 -84.92 -10.72
C GLY A 65 13.06 -83.73 -9.83
N ARG A 66 13.07 -82.54 -10.45
CA ARG A 66 12.90 -81.24 -9.77
C ARG A 66 12.00 -80.33 -10.58
N ASN A 67 11.16 -79.55 -9.90
CA ASN A 67 10.40 -78.45 -10.49
C ASN A 67 10.62 -77.17 -9.68
N THR A 68 10.53 -76.02 -10.32
CA THR A 68 10.75 -74.71 -9.71
C THR A 68 9.62 -73.76 -10.09
N GLU A 69 9.10 -73.02 -9.11
CA GLU A 69 8.17 -71.92 -9.31
C GLU A 69 8.81 -70.62 -8.83
N ILE A 70 8.59 -69.53 -9.57
CA ILE A 70 9.07 -68.18 -9.26
C ILE A 70 7.89 -67.24 -9.29
N LYS A 71 7.70 -66.47 -8.22
CA LYS A 71 6.73 -65.38 -8.14
C LYS A 71 7.45 -64.07 -7.93
N SER A 72 7.58 -63.30 -9.00
CA SER A 72 8.13 -61.95 -8.95
C SER A 72 7.15 -61.00 -8.24
N HIS A 73 7.68 -60.05 -7.47
CA HIS A 73 6.91 -59.05 -6.72
C HIS A 73 5.85 -59.63 -5.77
N TYR A 74 6.13 -60.79 -5.17
CA TYR A 74 5.15 -61.53 -4.39
C TYR A 74 4.97 -60.98 -2.97
N ILE A 75 6.04 -60.45 -2.37
CA ILE A 75 6.00 -59.85 -1.03
C ILE A 75 6.34 -58.37 -1.14
N THR A 76 5.46 -57.52 -0.63
CA THR A 76 5.72 -56.08 -0.43
C THR A 76 5.89 -55.83 1.05
N VAL A 77 7.08 -55.37 1.44
CA VAL A 77 7.37 -54.92 2.80
C VAL A 77 7.40 -53.40 2.75
N VAL A 78 6.41 -52.78 3.39
CA VAL A 78 6.36 -51.33 3.55
C VAL A 78 7.15 -50.95 4.79
N SER A 79 7.94 -49.88 4.69
CA SER A 79 8.52 -49.27 5.88
C SER A 79 7.38 -48.69 6.72
N PRO A 80 7.36 -48.87 8.05
CA PRO A 80 6.42 -48.15 8.91
C PRO A 80 6.73 -46.64 9.00
N TYR A 81 7.87 -46.20 8.48
CA TYR A 81 8.21 -44.79 8.31
C TYR A 81 7.60 -44.26 7.00
N ASP A 82 6.41 -43.69 7.11
CA ASP A 82 6.13 -42.43 6.42
C ASP A 82 7.11 -41.42 7.05
N PRO A 83 8.08 -40.84 6.33
CA PRO A 83 9.02 -39.92 6.95
C PRO A 83 8.23 -38.73 7.48
N ASP A 84 8.04 -38.66 8.79
CA ASP A 84 7.56 -37.46 9.46
C ASP A 84 8.49 -36.31 9.02
N PRO A 85 8.00 -35.34 8.23
CA PRO A 85 8.82 -34.22 7.78
C PRO A 85 9.30 -33.34 8.94
N GLN A 86 8.84 -33.61 10.18
CA GLN A 86 9.33 -33.01 11.41
C GLN A 86 10.35 -33.88 12.15
N SER A 87 10.93 -34.93 11.56
CA SER A 87 12.04 -35.67 12.21
C SER A 87 13.36 -34.87 12.14
N PRO A 88 14.11 -34.72 13.25
CA PRO A 88 15.39 -34.00 13.28
C PRO A 88 16.53 -34.70 12.50
N GLU A 89 16.25 -35.85 11.89
CA GLU A 89 17.19 -36.60 11.04
C GLU A 89 17.32 -36.01 9.62
N TYR A 90 16.42 -35.12 9.22
CA TYR A 90 16.46 -34.43 7.92
C TYR A 90 16.86 -32.97 8.09
N ALA A 91 17.60 -32.43 7.12
CA ALA A 91 17.83 -30.99 7.06
C ALA A 91 16.48 -30.24 6.97
N PRO A 92 16.37 -29.00 7.49
CA PRO A 92 15.12 -28.26 7.43
C PRO A 92 14.67 -28.04 5.99
N ASP A 93 13.36 -27.85 5.79
CA ASP A 93 12.80 -27.26 4.57
C ASP A 93 12.38 -25.84 4.92
N ALA A 94 13.12 -24.84 4.43
CA ALA A 94 12.93 -23.46 4.85
C ALA A 94 11.68 -22.87 4.19
N GLU A 95 10.86 -22.18 4.97
CA GLU A 95 9.66 -21.49 4.47
C GLU A 95 9.28 -20.38 5.44
N PHE A 96 8.75 -19.27 4.94
CA PHE A 96 8.35 -18.16 5.80
C PHE A 96 7.23 -17.29 5.22
N SER A 97 6.55 -16.58 6.11
CA SER A 97 5.58 -15.54 5.73
C SER A 97 5.91 -14.19 6.38
N ALA A 98 5.22 -13.15 5.92
CA ALA A 98 5.29 -11.80 6.45
C ALA A 98 3.87 -11.27 6.71
N ASP A 99 3.70 -10.47 7.77
CA ASP A 99 2.42 -9.84 8.10
C ASP A 99 1.96 -8.81 7.05
N VAL A 100 2.91 -8.11 6.43
CA VAL A 100 2.69 -7.18 5.31
C VAL A 100 3.79 -7.32 4.26
N THR A 101 3.41 -7.23 2.98
CA THR A 101 4.34 -7.28 1.85
C THR A 101 4.47 -5.95 1.10
N SER A 102 3.67 -4.93 1.48
CA SER A 102 3.84 -3.59 0.93
C SER A 102 3.37 -2.49 1.87
N GLY A 103 3.96 -1.30 1.72
CA GLY A 103 3.61 -0.12 2.52
C GLY A 103 4.50 1.08 2.21
N TYR A 104 4.46 2.10 3.05
CA TYR A 104 5.28 3.30 2.91
C TYR A 104 6.43 3.31 3.91
N VAL A 105 7.53 4.00 3.58
CA VAL A 105 8.62 4.23 4.54
C VAL A 105 8.15 5.05 5.76
N PRO A 106 8.64 4.72 6.99
CA PRO A 106 9.30 3.46 7.35
C PRO A 106 8.29 2.31 7.41
N LEU A 107 8.61 1.17 6.78
CA LEU A 107 7.78 -0.03 6.81
C LEU A 107 8.37 -1.04 7.78
N THR A 108 7.68 -1.28 8.89
CA THR A 108 8.01 -2.37 9.82
C THR A 108 7.24 -3.63 9.43
N VAL A 109 7.96 -4.73 9.24
CA VAL A 109 7.45 -6.04 8.82
C VAL A 109 7.82 -7.06 9.88
N LYS A 110 6.86 -7.92 10.25
CA LYS A 110 7.08 -9.08 11.10
C LYS A 110 7.10 -10.33 10.23
N PHE A 111 8.19 -11.09 10.33
CA PHE A 111 8.35 -12.36 9.64
C PHE A 111 7.98 -13.51 10.58
N THR A 112 7.41 -14.56 10.00
CA THR A 112 7.06 -15.80 10.71
C THR A 112 7.73 -16.97 9.99
N ASP A 113 8.54 -17.74 10.72
CA ASP A 113 9.12 -19.00 10.26
C ASP A 113 8.02 -20.07 10.14
N GLU A 114 7.97 -20.71 8.99
CA GLU A 114 7.07 -21.81 8.64
C GLU A 114 7.85 -23.08 8.26
N SER A 115 9.17 -23.09 8.51
CA SER A 115 10.08 -24.17 8.14
C SER A 115 9.70 -25.50 8.81
N THR A 116 9.89 -26.60 8.09
CA THR A 116 9.77 -27.96 8.64
C THR A 116 11.14 -28.54 8.99
N GLY A 117 11.19 -29.73 9.61
CA GLY A 117 12.46 -30.37 10.01
C GLY A 117 13.09 -29.84 11.31
N ASN A 118 12.33 -29.17 12.18
CA ASN A 118 12.78 -28.67 13.49
C ASN A 118 14.11 -27.88 13.46
N PRO A 119 14.16 -26.72 12.80
CA PRO A 119 15.32 -25.85 12.87
C PRO A 119 15.61 -25.39 14.31
N THR A 120 16.90 -25.23 14.60
CA THR A 120 17.42 -24.77 15.89
C THR A 120 18.18 -23.44 15.78
N GLU A 121 18.46 -22.99 14.56
CA GLU A 121 19.15 -21.74 14.25
C GLU A 121 18.60 -21.16 12.94
N TRP A 122 18.43 -19.85 12.90
CA TRP A 122 17.89 -19.10 11.77
C TRP A 122 18.83 -17.97 11.38
N LYS A 123 18.88 -17.67 10.09
CA LYS A 123 19.67 -16.57 9.52
C LYS A 123 18.87 -15.81 8.48
N TRP A 124 18.76 -14.50 8.64
CA TRP A 124 17.90 -13.64 7.82
C TRP A 124 18.67 -12.56 7.07
N ASN A 125 18.40 -12.43 5.77
CA ASN A 125 18.85 -11.30 4.95
C ASN A 125 17.63 -10.61 4.35
N PHE A 126 17.41 -9.35 4.69
CA PHE A 126 16.25 -8.57 4.25
C PHE A 126 16.45 -7.85 2.91
N GLY A 127 17.62 -7.97 2.29
CA GLY A 127 17.89 -7.45 0.94
C GLY A 127 18.02 -5.93 0.82
N ASP A 128 17.94 -5.17 1.92
CA ASP A 128 18.05 -3.71 1.95
C ASP A 128 19.46 -3.19 2.28
N GLY A 129 20.41 -4.12 2.44
CA GLY A 129 21.79 -3.83 2.83
C GLY A 129 22.00 -3.69 4.33
N SER A 130 20.98 -3.97 5.16
CA SER A 130 21.19 -4.16 6.60
C SER A 130 22.08 -5.36 6.89
N ASP A 131 22.65 -5.39 8.09
CA ASP A 131 23.38 -6.56 8.57
C ASP A 131 22.46 -7.79 8.57
N ILE A 132 23.04 -8.94 8.27
CA ILE A 132 22.39 -10.23 8.41
C ILE A 132 22.26 -10.53 9.90
N ILE A 133 21.08 -10.95 10.34
CA ILE A 133 20.85 -11.42 11.71
C ILE A 133 20.87 -12.94 11.74
N ASP A 134 21.52 -13.55 12.74
CA ASP A 134 21.51 -14.99 12.98
C ASP A 134 21.48 -15.34 14.48
N GLY A 135 20.86 -16.47 14.82
CA GLY A 135 20.77 -16.93 16.21
C GLY A 135 19.76 -18.06 16.44
N THR A 136 19.60 -18.44 17.72
CA THR A 136 18.88 -19.66 18.16
C THR A 136 17.67 -19.39 19.05
N THR A 137 17.32 -18.12 19.29
CA THR A 137 16.15 -17.73 20.09
C THR A 137 14.94 -17.41 19.21
N SER A 138 13.76 -17.29 19.83
CA SER A 138 12.50 -16.95 19.14
C SER A 138 12.54 -15.63 18.37
N ASP A 139 13.38 -14.69 18.79
CA ASP A 139 13.55 -13.40 18.12
C ASP A 139 14.28 -13.54 16.76
N TYR A 140 15.07 -14.60 16.59
CA TYR A 140 15.69 -14.95 15.31
C TYR A 140 14.81 -15.88 14.48
N GLN A 141 13.95 -16.66 15.11
CA GLN A 141 12.93 -17.46 14.42
C GLN A 141 11.87 -16.55 13.76
N ASN A 142 11.35 -15.57 14.50
CA ASN A 142 10.28 -14.67 14.03
C ASN A 142 10.69 -13.19 14.14
N PRO A 143 11.65 -12.73 13.31
CA PRO A 143 12.21 -11.39 13.48
C PRO A 143 11.24 -10.29 13.02
N THR A 144 11.45 -9.09 13.58
CA THR A 144 10.84 -7.85 13.08
C THR A 144 11.92 -6.99 12.43
N HIS A 145 11.68 -6.52 11.20
CA HIS A 145 12.59 -5.65 10.46
C HIS A 145 11.91 -4.36 10.01
N THR A 146 12.65 -3.24 9.99
CA THR A 146 12.14 -1.96 9.52
C THR A 146 12.91 -1.47 8.31
N TYR A 147 12.24 -1.47 7.16
CA TYR A 147 12.74 -0.89 5.93
C TYR A 147 12.63 0.64 5.96
N LYS A 148 13.78 1.32 5.91
CA LYS A 148 13.87 2.79 6.02
C LYS A 148 13.91 3.50 4.67
N LYS A 149 14.04 2.77 3.56
CA LYS A 149 14.14 3.31 2.20
C LYS A 149 13.08 2.67 1.31
N ALA A 150 12.66 3.40 0.30
CA ALA A 150 11.79 2.88 -0.73
C ALA A 150 12.58 1.91 -1.62
N GLY A 151 11.95 0.83 -2.06
CA GLY A 151 12.57 -0.22 -2.83
C GLY A 151 11.72 -1.47 -2.93
N ILE A 152 12.19 -2.41 -3.74
CA ILE A 152 11.66 -3.77 -3.85
C ILE A 152 12.77 -4.69 -3.34
N TYR A 153 12.47 -5.47 -2.31
CA TYR A 153 13.46 -6.23 -1.55
C TYR A 153 13.26 -7.73 -1.68
N GLU A 154 14.37 -8.45 -1.89
CA GLU A 154 14.46 -9.91 -1.80
C GLU A 154 14.76 -10.31 -0.36
N VAL A 155 13.96 -11.22 0.19
CA VAL A 155 14.15 -11.72 1.57
C VAL A 155 14.64 -13.16 1.52
N LYS A 156 15.62 -13.48 2.38
CA LYS A 156 16.18 -14.83 2.54
C LYS A 156 16.11 -15.26 3.99
N GLU A 157 15.66 -16.48 4.19
CA GLU A 157 15.78 -17.19 5.45
C GLU A 157 16.65 -18.44 5.24
N THR A 158 17.57 -18.72 6.14
CA THR A 158 18.27 -20.00 6.22
C THR A 158 17.98 -20.66 7.54
N ALA A 159 17.28 -21.80 7.49
CA ALA A 159 16.94 -22.62 8.63
C ALA A 159 17.97 -23.76 8.77
N ILE A 160 18.46 -23.98 10.00
CA ILE A 160 19.58 -24.89 10.29
C ILE A 160 19.22 -25.81 11.45
N ASN A 161 19.56 -27.10 11.34
CA ASN A 161 19.55 -28.06 12.44
C ASN A 161 20.80 -28.95 12.40
N SER A 162 20.86 -30.00 13.23
CA SER A 162 22.00 -30.93 13.27
C SER A 162 22.21 -31.75 11.99
N ALA A 163 21.15 -31.96 11.20
CA ALA A 163 21.20 -32.73 9.96
C ALA A 163 21.62 -31.88 8.74
N GLY A 164 21.45 -30.55 8.80
CA GLY A 164 21.91 -29.66 7.75
C GLY A 164 21.22 -28.29 7.75
N ARG A 165 21.17 -27.67 6.57
CA ARG A 165 20.52 -26.37 6.37
C ARG A 165 19.80 -26.29 5.03
N ASN A 166 18.77 -25.45 4.96
CA ASN A 166 18.09 -25.05 3.74
C ASN A 166 17.86 -23.54 3.73
N THR A 167 17.77 -22.95 2.54
CA THR A 167 17.58 -21.51 2.38
C THR A 167 16.42 -21.25 1.44
N GLU A 168 15.42 -20.51 1.91
CA GLU A 168 14.32 -20.00 1.09
C GLU A 168 14.60 -18.57 0.64
N ILE A 169 14.27 -18.27 -0.62
CA ILE A 169 14.53 -16.97 -1.24
C ILE A 169 13.27 -16.47 -1.92
N LYS A 170 12.68 -15.39 -1.38
CA LYS A 170 11.54 -14.71 -1.99
C LYS A 170 11.98 -13.41 -2.66
N THR A 171 12.23 -13.49 -3.97
CA THR A 171 12.64 -12.34 -4.79
C THR A 171 11.51 -11.31 -4.89
N GLY A 172 11.81 -10.04 -4.56
CA GLY A 172 10.85 -8.94 -4.62
C GLY A 172 9.66 -9.06 -3.66
N TYR A 173 9.84 -9.78 -2.56
CA TYR A 173 8.79 -10.10 -1.60
C TYR A 173 8.21 -8.89 -0.87
N ILE A 174 9.06 -7.90 -0.54
CA ILE A 174 8.63 -6.68 0.16
C ILE A 174 8.76 -5.46 -0.76
N THR A 175 7.65 -4.73 -0.95
CA THR A 175 7.61 -3.48 -1.72
C THR A 175 7.38 -2.28 -0.82
N VAL A 176 8.41 -1.46 -0.64
CA VAL A 176 8.36 -0.25 0.17
C VAL A 176 8.31 0.96 -0.74
N LYS A 177 7.24 1.74 -0.59
CA LYS A 177 7.03 2.97 -1.35
C LYS A 177 7.56 4.15 -0.56
N SER A 178 8.11 5.13 -1.26
CA SER A 178 8.25 6.44 -0.66
C SER A 178 6.85 7.06 -0.59
N LEU A 179 6.54 7.76 0.49
CA LEU A 179 5.72 8.94 0.33
C LEU A 179 6.63 9.87 -0.47
N GLU A 180 6.60 9.78 -1.80
CA GLU A 180 7.21 10.86 -2.58
C GLU A 180 6.55 12.13 -2.03
N GLN A 181 7.38 13.00 -1.43
CA GLN A 181 7.09 14.42 -1.53
C GLN A 181 6.78 14.59 -3.00
N ILE A 182 5.49 14.79 -3.32
CA ILE A 182 5.05 15.20 -4.65
C ILE A 182 6.11 16.21 -5.04
N SER A 183 6.88 15.94 -6.10
CA SER A 183 7.84 16.90 -6.62
C SER A 183 7.05 18.19 -6.75
N GLU A 184 7.13 19.08 -5.76
CA GLU A 184 6.35 20.29 -5.76
C GLU A 184 6.87 20.99 -7.00
N LYS A 185 6.00 21.15 -7.99
CA LYS A 185 6.30 22.04 -9.09
C LYS A 185 6.08 23.43 -8.53
N GLU A 186 6.86 24.41 -8.98
CA GLU A 186 6.47 25.81 -8.78
C GLU A 186 4.98 26.00 -9.15
N PRO A 187 4.24 26.87 -8.44
CA PRO A 187 2.84 27.13 -8.78
C PRO A 187 2.71 27.59 -10.24
N ASP A 188 1.57 27.36 -10.87
CA ASP A 188 1.22 28.03 -12.13
C ASP A 188 0.31 29.18 -11.75
N ALA A 189 0.81 30.41 -11.69
CA ALA A 189 0.02 31.51 -11.15
C ALA A 189 -1.19 31.77 -12.06
N GLU A 190 -2.38 31.87 -11.49
CA GLU A 190 -3.60 32.19 -12.22
C GLU A 190 -4.64 32.75 -11.26
N PHE A 191 -5.35 33.80 -11.67
CA PHE A 191 -6.40 34.40 -10.84
C PHE A 191 -7.59 34.93 -11.63
N SER A 192 -8.66 35.21 -10.90
CA SER A 192 -9.87 35.84 -11.40
C SER A 192 -10.31 37.00 -10.51
N ALA A 193 -11.19 37.86 -11.03
CA ALA A 193 -11.87 38.91 -10.29
C ALA A 193 -13.39 38.76 -10.44
N ASP A 194 -14.15 39.16 -9.41
CA ASP A 194 -15.62 39.16 -9.44
C ASP A 194 -16.21 40.20 -10.41
N VAL A 195 -15.55 41.36 -10.54
CA VAL A 195 -15.86 42.39 -11.54
C VAL A 195 -14.58 42.92 -12.18
N THR A 196 -14.62 43.20 -13.48
CA THR A 196 -13.49 43.75 -14.25
C THR A 196 -13.74 45.17 -14.75
N SER A 197 -14.94 45.73 -14.53
CA SER A 197 -15.20 47.14 -14.81
C SER A 197 -16.32 47.72 -13.96
N GLY A 198 -16.29 49.04 -13.74
CA GLY A 198 -17.28 49.76 -12.95
C GLY A 198 -16.93 51.24 -12.81
N TYR A 199 -17.59 51.94 -11.90
CA TYR A 199 -17.31 53.36 -11.58
C TYR A 199 -16.46 53.46 -10.31
N ALA A 200 -15.64 54.50 -10.21
CA ALA A 200 -14.89 54.79 -8.99
C ALA A 200 -15.84 55.25 -7.85
N PRO A 201 -15.62 54.83 -6.59
CA PRO A 201 -14.68 53.79 -6.16
C PRO A 201 -15.17 52.38 -6.54
N LEU A 202 -14.31 51.57 -7.15
CA LEU A 202 -14.63 50.20 -7.55
C LEU A 202 -13.94 49.20 -6.61
N THR A 203 -14.72 48.54 -5.76
CA THR A 203 -14.23 47.41 -4.95
C THR A 203 -14.29 46.12 -5.74
N VAL A 204 -13.16 45.42 -5.85
CA VAL A 204 -12.96 44.17 -6.58
C VAL A 204 -12.48 43.08 -5.63
N LYS A 205 -13.09 41.90 -5.70
CA LYS A 205 -12.63 40.70 -5.00
C LYS A 205 -11.86 39.81 -5.96
N PHE A 206 -10.61 39.51 -5.62
CA PHE A 206 -9.77 38.61 -6.38
C PHE A 206 -9.87 37.19 -5.82
N THR A 207 -9.71 36.20 -6.69
CA THR A 207 -9.68 34.78 -6.34
C THR A 207 -8.52 34.11 -7.03
N ASP A 208 -7.59 33.59 -6.23
CA ASP A 208 -6.52 32.71 -6.66
C ASP A 208 -7.10 31.41 -7.26
N LYS A 209 -6.51 30.99 -8.38
CA LYS A 209 -6.83 29.76 -9.14
C LYS A 209 -5.56 28.97 -9.43
N SER A 210 -4.43 29.33 -8.84
CA SER A 210 -3.13 28.76 -9.12
C SER A 210 -3.07 27.28 -8.69
N PRO A 211 -2.84 26.32 -9.61
CA PRO A 211 -2.46 24.96 -9.22
C PRO A 211 -1.02 24.94 -8.67
N GLY A 212 -0.65 23.83 -8.01
CA GLY A 212 0.69 23.66 -7.45
C GLY A 212 0.81 24.01 -5.96
N ASN A 213 -0.31 24.06 -5.22
CA ASN A 213 -0.35 24.25 -3.76
C ASN A 213 0.48 25.46 -3.26
N PRO A 214 0.19 26.68 -3.74
CA PRO A 214 0.84 27.86 -3.19
C PRO A 214 0.56 28.03 -1.70
N THR A 215 1.58 28.50 -0.97
CA THR A 215 1.55 28.77 0.47
C THR A 215 1.71 30.26 0.78
N GLU A 216 2.14 31.06 -0.19
CA GLU A 216 2.32 32.51 -0.06
C GLU A 216 1.91 33.20 -1.36
N TRP A 217 1.28 34.37 -1.22
CA TRP A 217 0.77 35.18 -2.33
C TRP A 217 1.27 36.60 -2.21
N LYS A 218 1.51 37.24 -3.36
CA LYS A 218 1.89 38.65 -3.46
C LYS A 218 1.13 39.33 -4.58
N TRP A 219 0.45 40.43 -4.28
CA TRP A 219 -0.44 41.13 -5.19
C TRP A 219 0.00 42.56 -5.48
N ASN A 220 -0.03 42.95 -6.76
CA ASN A 220 0.10 44.33 -7.20
C ASN A 220 -1.11 44.69 -8.06
N PHE A 221 -1.90 45.67 -7.62
CA PHE A 221 -3.13 46.08 -8.29
C PHE A 221 -2.92 47.12 -9.40
N GLY A 222 -1.69 47.63 -9.57
CA GLY A 222 -1.33 48.52 -10.69
C GLY A 222 -1.82 49.96 -10.57
N ASP A 223 -2.48 50.35 -9.47
CA ASP A 223 -2.98 51.70 -9.21
C ASP A 223 -2.04 52.58 -8.35
N GLY A 224 -0.88 52.03 -7.99
CA GLY A 224 0.11 52.67 -7.11
C GLY A 224 -0.11 52.42 -5.61
N SER A 225 -1.13 51.63 -5.24
CA SER A 225 -1.27 51.13 -3.87
C SER A 225 -0.10 50.22 -3.45
N PRO A 226 0.19 50.09 -2.15
CA PRO A 226 1.21 49.17 -1.67
C PRO A 226 0.93 47.73 -2.10
N ILE A 227 2.00 47.00 -2.43
CA ILE A 227 1.92 45.56 -2.65
C ILE A 227 1.54 44.88 -1.32
N ILE A 228 0.59 43.95 -1.38
CA ILE A 228 0.23 43.09 -0.24
C ILE A 228 0.86 41.70 -0.44
N ASP A 229 1.42 41.13 0.62
CA ASP A 229 1.98 39.78 0.64
C ASP A 229 1.71 39.04 1.96
N GLY A 230 1.60 37.71 1.91
CA GLY A 230 1.40 36.87 3.10
C GLY A 230 0.93 35.44 2.84
N PHE A 231 0.68 34.71 3.94
CA PHE A 231 0.49 33.25 3.97
C PHE A 231 -0.93 32.80 4.37
N THR A 232 -1.88 33.74 4.51
CA THR A 232 -3.24 33.46 4.99
C THR A 232 -4.27 33.58 3.86
N LEU A 233 -5.48 33.06 4.07
CA LEU A 233 -6.58 33.12 3.10
C LEU A 233 -6.96 34.54 2.66
N THR A 234 -6.69 35.56 3.47
CA THR A 234 -6.93 36.97 3.10
C THR A 234 -5.94 37.48 2.07
N TYR A 235 -4.74 36.89 1.99
CA TYR A 235 -3.75 37.18 0.95
C TYR A 235 -3.96 36.30 -0.29
N GLN A 236 -4.52 35.09 -0.12
CA GLN A 236 -4.93 34.25 -1.25
C GLN A 236 -6.07 34.90 -2.05
N ASN A 237 -7.09 35.44 -1.37
CA ASN A 237 -8.27 36.01 -2.02
C ASN A 237 -8.53 37.46 -1.53
N PRO A 238 -7.69 38.43 -1.91
CA PRO A 238 -7.78 39.78 -1.39
C PRO A 238 -8.97 40.55 -1.99
N THR A 239 -9.40 41.59 -1.28
CA THR A 239 -10.33 42.61 -1.80
C THR A 239 -9.56 43.92 -1.92
N HIS A 240 -9.69 44.61 -3.05
CA HIS A 240 -9.04 45.89 -3.32
C HIS A 240 -10.03 46.91 -3.85
N THR A 241 -9.89 48.18 -3.46
CA THR A 241 -10.73 49.28 -3.93
C THR A 241 -9.92 50.24 -4.79
N TYR A 242 -10.32 50.37 -6.05
CA TYR A 242 -9.76 51.35 -6.97
C TYR A 242 -10.50 52.69 -6.83
N GLU A 243 -9.84 53.66 -6.20
CA GLU A 243 -10.43 54.98 -5.87
C GLU A 243 -10.53 55.93 -7.06
N LYS A 244 -9.83 55.66 -8.17
CA LYS A 244 -9.73 56.56 -9.32
C LYS A 244 -10.09 55.84 -10.61
N ALA A 245 -10.57 56.62 -11.58
CA ALA A 245 -10.75 56.14 -12.94
C ALA A 245 -9.40 55.78 -13.57
N GLY A 246 -9.36 54.69 -14.32
CA GLY A 246 -8.15 54.18 -14.92
C GLY A 246 -8.33 52.79 -15.52
N VAL A 247 -7.29 52.32 -16.21
CA VAL A 247 -7.17 50.95 -16.70
C VAL A 247 -5.94 50.36 -16.01
N TYR A 248 -6.13 49.32 -15.22
CA TYR A 248 -5.13 48.80 -14.29
C TYR A 248 -4.66 47.39 -14.69
N GLU A 249 -3.34 47.20 -14.67
CA GLU A 249 -2.70 45.89 -14.77
C GLU A 249 -2.61 45.25 -13.38
N VAL A 250 -3.06 43.99 -13.26
CA VAL A 250 -3.02 43.26 -11.99
C VAL A 250 -1.98 42.14 -12.08
N LYS A 251 -1.20 41.96 -11.01
CA LYS A 251 -0.21 40.89 -10.87
C LYS A 251 -0.45 40.10 -9.61
N GLU A 252 -0.39 38.78 -9.74
CA GLU A 252 -0.31 37.84 -8.62
C GLU A 252 1.00 37.06 -8.74
N THR A 253 1.72 36.91 -7.63
CA THR A 253 2.83 35.95 -7.53
C THR A 253 2.47 34.89 -6.49
N ALA A 254 2.39 33.65 -6.93
CA ALA A 254 2.09 32.48 -6.10
C ALA A 254 3.40 31.72 -5.81
N ILE A 255 3.64 31.35 -4.55
CA ILE A 255 4.90 30.78 -4.06
C ILE A 255 4.63 29.51 -3.26
N ASN A 256 5.44 28.47 -3.45
CA ASN A 256 5.49 27.26 -2.60
C ASN A 256 6.95 26.88 -2.29
N SER A 257 7.19 25.70 -1.71
CA SER A 257 8.55 25.29 -1.33
C SER A 257 9.46 25.03 -2.53
N ALA A 258 8.89 24.76 -3.71
CA ALA A 258 9.62 24.48 -4.94
C ALA A 258 9.99 25.72 -5.75
N GLY A 259 9.27 26.83 -5.58
CA GLY A 259 9.54 28.05 -6.32
C GLY A 259 8.38 29.01 -6.34
N ARG A 260 8.37 29.87 -7.36
CA ARG A 260 7.32 30.89 -7.55
C ARG A 260 7.02 31.13 -9.01
N ASN A 261 5.78 31.51 -9.28
CA ASN A 261 5.35 31.97 -10.60
C ASN A 261 4.53 33.25 -10.46
N THR A 262 4.49 34.06 -11.52
CA THR A 262 3.79 35.35 -11.54
C THR A 262 2.91 35.44 -12.76
N GLU A 263 1.62 35.68 -12.55
CA GLU A 263 0.65 35.99 -13.60
C GLU A 263 0.44 37.49 -13.71
N ILE A 264 0.36 37.98 -14.94
CA ILE A 264 0.19 39.41 -15.25
C ILE A 264 -0.97 39.58 -16.22
N LYS A 265 -2.06 40.19 -15.75
CA LYS A 265 -3.21 40.55 -16.59
C LYS A 265 -3.18 42.05 -16.87
N THR A 266 -2.65 42.43 -18.03
CA THR A 266 -2.56 43.83 -18.47
C THR A 266 -3.95 44.40 -18.78
N GLY A 267 -4.26 45.56 -18.21
CA GLY A 267 -5.55 46.25 -18.40
C GLY A 267 -6.77 45.46 -17.91
N TYR A 268 -6.57 44.59 -16.90
CA TYR A 268 -7.58 43.67 -16.40
C TYR A 268 -8.77 44.36 -15.73
N ILE A 269 -8.54 45.48 -15.04
CA ILE A 269 -9.60 46.24 -14.37
C ILE A 269 -9.76 47.61 -15.04
N THR A 270 -10.98 47.95 -15.45
CA THR A 270 -11.34 49.26 -16.03
C THR A 270 -12.29 50.03 -15.12
N VAL A 271 -11.80 51.10 -14.50
CA VAL A 271 -12.58 51.97 -13.64
C VAL A 271 -12.93 53.25 -14.39
N LYS A 272 -14.22 53.55 -14.46
CA LYS A 272 -14.76 54.78 -15.03
C LYS A 272 -14.83 55.87 -13.96
N PRO A 273 -14.82 57.16 -14.33
CA PRO A 273 -15.07 58.25 -13.40
C PRO A 273 -16.35 58.01 -12.61
N SER A 274 -16.40 58.36 -11.33
CA SER A 274 -17.61 58.25 -10.51
C SER A 274 -18.83 58.73 -11.30
N ASP A 275 -19.94 58.02 -11.21
CA ASP A 275 -21.20 58.42 -11.82
C ASP A 275 -21.73 59.65 -11.08
N ASP A 276 -21.14 60.79 -11.41
CA ASP A 276 -21.44 62.10 -10.85
C ASP A 276 -22.51 62.80 -11.70
N SER A 277 -23.52 62.02 -12.12
CA SER A 277 -24.71 62.57 -12.75
C SER A 277 -25.58 63.34 -11.75
N ASP A 278 -25.24 63.33 -10.46
CA ASP A 278 -25.95 64.04 -9.38
C ASP A 278 -25.27 65.36 -8.94
N LEU A 279 -24.03 65.67 -9.40
CA LEU A 279 -23.43 67.02 -9.29
C LEU A 279 -23.39 67.79 -10.60
N GLN A 280 -24.04 67.30 -11.67
CA GLN A 280 -24.39 68.23 -12.76
C GLN A 280 -25.49 69.17 -12.26
N PRO A 281 -25.33 70.52 -12.33
CA PRO A 281 -26.47 71.40 -12.12
C PRO A 281 -27.58 70.96 -13.08
N SER A 282 -28.75 70.68 -12.51
CA SER A 282 -29.92 70.27 -13.27
C SER A 282 -30.09 71.22 -14.47
N LYS A 283 -30.20 70.68 -15.69
CA LYS A 283 -30.53 71.49 -16.89
C LYS A 283 -31.97 72.03 -16.84
N HIS A 284 -32.68 71.78 -15.75
CA HIS A 284 -34.07 72.13 -15.52
C HIS A 284 -34.14 73.04 -14.30
N THR A 285 -34.87 74.15 -14.43
CA THR A 285 -35.18 75.02 -13.29
C THR A 285 -35.88 74.21 -12.19
N PRO A 286 -35.51 74.35 -10.91
CA PRO A 286 -36.24 73.72 -9.80
C PRO A 286 -37.72 74.12 -9.82
N ASN A 287 -38.61 73.16 -9.59
CA ASN A 287 -40.04 73.42 -9.42
C ASN A 287 -40.33 73.46 -7.92
N ALA A 288 -40.73 74.63 -7.42
CA ALA A 288 -41.07 74.80 -6.01
C ALA A 288 -42.47 74.24 -5.72
N GLU A 289 -42.56 73.30 -4.79
CA GLU A 289 -43.82 72.67 -4.38
C GLU A 289 -43.78 72.37 -2.87
N PHE A 290 -44.90 72.55 -2.18
CA PHE A 290 -45.00 72.28 -0.74
C PHE A 290 -46.44 72.06 -0.31
N PHE A 291 -46.62 71.46 0.87
CA PHE A 291 -47.92 71.41 1.54
C PHE A 291 -47.82 71.73 3.03
N ALA A 292 -48.97 72.04 3.64
CA ALA A 292 -49.12 72.23 5.08
C ALA A 292 -49.95 71.08 5.67
N ASP A 293 -49.61 70.61 6.86
CA ASP A 293 -50.37 69.56 7.56
C ASP A 293 -51.80 69.99 7.91
N ILE A 294 -52.00 71.27 8.24
CA ILE A 294 -53.30 71.89 8.49
C ILE A 294 -53.37 73.27 7.84
N THR A 295 -54.55 73.61 7.29
CA THR A 295 -54.75 74.87 6.55
C THR A 295 -55.74 75.83 7.23
N SER A 296 -56.35 75.44 8.35
CA SER A 296 -57.24 76.29 9.14
C SER A 296 -57.32 75.86 10.61
N GLY A 297 -57.65 76.79 11.50
CA GLY A 297 -57.79 76.56 12.94
C GLY A 297 -57.89 77.86 13.75
N TYR A 298 -58.08 77.74 15.06
CA TYR A 298 -58.13 78.89 15.97
C TYR A 298 -56.72 79.29 16.43
N ALA A 299 -56.50 80.59 16.64
CA ALA A 299 -55.22 81.09 17.13
C ALA A 299 -55.01 80.75 18.64
N PRO A 300 -53.79 80.35 19.06
CA PRO A 300 -52.61 80.10 18.23
C PRO A 300 -52.65 78.73 17.52
N LEU A 301 -52.35 78.71 16.22
CA LEU A 301 -52.31 77.51 15.38
C LEU A 301 -50.86 77.20 14.99
N ALA A 302 -50.36 76.02 15.37
CA ALA A 302 -49.08 75.51 14.92
C ALA A 302 -49.27 74.75 13.60
N VAL A 303 -48.55 75.13 12.54
CA VAL A 303 -48.62 74.52 11.20
C VAL A 303 -47.24 74.01 10.80
N LYS A 304 -47.18 72.79 10.27
CA LYS A 304 -45.96 72.17 9.73
C LYS A 304 -46.01 72.18 8.20
N PHE A 305 -45.01 72.82 7.59
CA PHE A 305 -44.81 72.77 6.14
C PHE A 305 -43.85 71.63 5.77
N THR A 306 -44.15 70.95 4.67
CA THR A 306 -43.29 69.92 4.07
C THR A 306 -42.96 70.35 2.65
N ASP A 307 -41.68 70.33 2.31
CA ASP A 307 -41.18 70.60 0.97
C ASP A 307 -41.38 69.37 0.06
N GLU A 308 -41.89 69.62 -1.14
CA GLU A 308 -42.05 68.63 -2.22
C GLU A 308 -41.37 69.11 -3.52
N SER A 309 -40.50 70.12 -3.40
CA SER A 309 -39.83 70.73 -4.55
C SER A 309 -38.99 69.70 -5.33
N THR A 310 -39.03 69.78 -6.65
CA THR A 310 -38.27 68.92 -7.56
C THR A 310 -37.16 69.70 -8.28
N GLY A 311 -36.17 68.99 -8.85
CA GLY A 311 -35.09 69.63 -9.62
C GLY A 311 -33.88 70.09 -8.81
N HIS A 312 -33.62 69.47 -7.65
CA HIS A 312 -32.46 69.68 -6.77
C HIS A 312 -32.27 71.14 -6.30
N PRO A 313 -33.25 71.73 -5.58
CA PRO A 313 -33.06 73.04 -4.95
C PRO A 313 -31.96 72.99 -3.88
N THR A 314 -31.17 74.06 -3.78
CA THR A 314 -30.05 74.18 -2.80
C THR A 314 -30.30 75.24 -1.72
N GLU A 315 -31.39 76.01 -1.83
CA GLU A 315 -31.79 77.05 -0.87
C GLU A 315 -33.33 77.18 -0.86
N TRP A 316 -33.93 77.34 0.32
CA TRP A 316 -35.37 77.58 0.49
C TRP A 316 -35.59 78.90 1.22
N LYS A 317 -36.48 79.76 0.69
CA LYS A 317 -36.90 81.01 1.34
C LYS A 317 -38.40 80.99 1.56
N TRP A 318 -38.80 81.02 2.83
CA TRP A 318 -40.20 81.04 3.25
C TRP A 318 -40.55 82.45 3.71
N ASN A 319 -41.53 83.09 3.05
CA ASN A 319 -42.00 84.42 3.41
C ASN A 319 -43.51 84.35 3.67
N SER A 320 -43.98 84.94 4.77
CA SER A 320 -45.39 85.28 4.97
C SER A 320 -45.60 86.73 4.53
N ASN A 321 -46.56 86.97 3.63
CA ASN A 321 -47.01 88.33 3.31
C ASN A 321 -47.95 88.88 4.38
#